data_AF-D3V018-F1
#
_entry.id   AF-D3V018-F1
#
_cell.length_a   1.000
_cell.length_b   1.000
_cell.length_c   1.000
_cell.angle_alpha   90.00
_cell.angle_beta   90.00
_cell.angle_gamma   90.00
#
_symmetry.space_group_name_H-M   'P 1'
#
loop_
_entity.id
_entity.type
_entity.pdbx_description
1 polymer ?
#
loop_
_entity_poly.entity_id
_entity_poly.type
_entity_poly.pdbx_seq_one_letter_code
_entity_poly.pdbx_strand_id
1 'polypeptide(L)'
;MLSDKKQELVSESSGQLNALGINHTIDICGTITVQTKQGKVIYYPTKNKIQYKGTVTAGGLNNVKNLVDSLGLSGEIAPQKNKPDEITLRDYFAARAMGAGIRRYDGSKFGGGQNAPDYEYLAVESYHIADAMMKARQNDSR
;
A
#
# COMPACT_ATOMS: atom_id res chain seq x y z
N MET A 1 7.23 21.89 2.04
CA MET A 1 6.77 20.79 2.92
C MET A 1 5.38 21.11 3.43
N LEU A 2 4.52 20.11 3.62
CA LEU A 2 3.25 20.27 4.35
C LEU A 2 3.57 20.57 5.82
N SER A 3 2.76 21.40 6.48
CA SER A 3 2.87 21.56 7.94
C SER A 3 2.48 20.27 8.64
N ASP A 4 3.05 20.01 9.82
CA ASP A 4 2.85 18.77 10.60
C ASP A 4 1.36 18.41 10.75
N LYS A 5 0.52 19.38 11.11
CA LYS A 5 -0.94 19.22 11.22
C LYS A 5 -1.62 18.77 9.91
N LYS A 6 -1.09 19.19 8.76
CA LYS A 6 -1.62 18.77 7.45
C LYS A 6 -1.18 17.35 7.12
N GLN A 7 0.05 16.97 7.47
CA GLN A 7 0.53 15.61 7.28
C GLN A 7 -0.26 14.62 8.15
N GLU A 8 -0.53 14.98 9.39
CA GLU A 8 -1.34 14.17 10.32
C GLU A 8 -2.74 13.89 9.74
N LEU A 9 -3.47 14.94 9.33
CA LEU A 9 -4.82 14.78 8.75
C LEU A 9 -4.84 13.95 7.46
N VAL A 10 -3.81 14.10 6.61
CA VAL A 10 -3.67 13.32 5.38
C VAL A 10 -3.38 11.86 5.71
N SER A 11 -2.50 11.60 6.68
CA SER A 11 -2.13 10.26 7.12
C SER A 11 -3.32 9.54 7.77
N GLU A 12 -4.08 10.22 8.63
CA GLU A 12 -5.29 9.68 9.25
C GLU A 12 -6.34 9.33 8.19
N SER A 13 -6.61 10.26 7.28
CA SER A 13 -7.59 10.06 6.19
C SER A 13 -7.17 8.93 5.25
N SER A 14 -5.88 8.84 4.92
CA SER A 14 -5.33 7.77 4.10
C SER A 14 -5.44 6.41 4.79
N GLY A 15 -5.09 6.32 6.07
CA GLY A 15 -5.21 5.10 6.86
C GLY A 15 -6.67 4.60 6.93
N GLN A 16 -7.61 5.51 7.14
CA GLN A 16 -9.04 5.18 7.17
C GLN A 16 -9.55 4.72 5.79
N LEU A 17 -9.13 5.35 4.67
CA LEU A 17 -9.50 4.89 3.33
C LEU A 17 -8.90 3.51 3.00
N ASN A 18 -7.67 3.25 3.43
CA ASN A 18 -7.04 1.93 3.30
C ASN A 18 -7.79 0.85 4.10
N ALA A 19 -8.22 1.16 5.32
CA ALA A 19 -9.04 0.25 6.14
C ALA A 19 -10.40 -0.05 5.49
N LEU A 20 -10.94 0.89 4.70
CA LEU A 20 -12.16 0.72 3.91
C LEU A 20 -11.94 0.00 2.57
N GLY A 21 -10.69 -0.37 2.24
CA GLY A 21 -10.35 -0.98 0.96
C GLY A 21 -10.45 -0.03 -0.24
N ILE A 22 -10.44 1.29 0.00
CA ILE A 22 -10.54 2.31 -1.04
C ILE A 22 -9.13 2.71 -1.51
N ASN A 23 -8.81 2.30 -2.74
CA ASN A 23 -7.57 2.65 -3.40
C ASN A 23 -7.51 4.15 -3.71
N HIS A 24 -6.42 4.80 -3.31
CA HIS A 24 -6.26 6.25 -3.47
C HIS A 24 -4.81 6.66 -3.69
N THR A 25 -4.61 7.85 -4.25
CA THR A 25 -3.29 8.48 -4.42
C THR A 25 -3.24 9.81 -3.68
N ILE A 26 -2.05 10.19 -3.20
CA ILE A 26 -1.84 11.43 -2.45
C ILE A 26 -0.91 12.33 -3.24
N ASP A 27 -1.36 13.54 -3.56
CA ASP A 27 -0.54 14.55 -4.23
C ASP A 27 0.38 15.28 -3.23
N ILE A 28 1.43 15.93 -3.74
CA ILE A 28 2.40 16.71 -2.94
C ILE A 28 1.76 17.77 -2.04
N CYS A 29 0.54 18.21 -2.37
CA CYS A 29 -0.23 19.20 -1.65
C CYS A 29 -1.16 18.61 -0.56
N GLY A 30 -1.12 17.29 -0.34
CA GLY A 30 -1.96 16.60 0.64
C GLY A 30 -3.40 16.39 0.17
N THR A 31 -3.63 16.40 -1.14
CA THR A 31 -4.93 16.08 -1.72
C THR A 31 -5.00 14.58 -1.98
N ILE A 32 -6.11 13.96 -1.60
CA ILE A 32 -6.34 12.52 -1.80
C ILE A 32 -7.24 12.34 -3.02
N THR A 33 -6.83 11.46 -3.93
CA THR A 33 -7.57 11.15 -5.15
C THR A 33 -8.04 9.69 -5.09
N VAL A 34 -9.31 9.45 -5.42
CA VAL A 34 -9.88 8.10 -5.58
C VAL A 34 -10.37 7.94 -7.02
N GLN A 35 -9.98 6.86 -7.68
CA GLN A 35 -10.44 6.53 -9.03
C GLN A 35 -11.66 5.61 -8.96
N THR A 36 -12.77 6.04 -9.55
CA THR A 36 -14.02 5.27 -9.64
C THR A 36 -14.34 4.96 -11.10
N LYS A 37 -15.25 4.01 -11.35
CA LYS A 37 -15.74 3.66 -12.70
C LYS A 37 -16.35 4.86 -13.40
N GLN A 38 -16.94 5.77 -12.62
CA GLN A 38 -17.66 6.95 -13.12
C GLN A 38 -16.83 8.23 -13.06
N GLY A 39 -15.53 8.14 -12.71
CA GLY A 39 -14.59 9.26 -12.74
C GLY A 39 -13.79 9.46 -11.46
N LYS A 40 -13.01 10.53 -11.44
CA LYS A 40 -12.11 10.88 -10.34
C LYS A 40 -12.86 11.60 -9.22
N VAL A 41 -12.74 11.11 -7.99
CA VAL A 41 -13.17 11.79 -6.77
C VAL A 41 -11.93 12.37 -6.09
N ILE A 42 -11.99 13.64 -5.70
CA ILE A 42 -10.88 14.35 -5.05
C ILE A 42 -11.33 14.75 -3.65
N TYR A 43 -10.55 14.40 -2.64
CA TYR A 43 -10.79 14.74 -1.25
C TYR A 43 -9.67 15.66 -0.74
N TYR A 44 -10.08 16.71 -0.03
CA TYR A 44 -9.21 17.69 0.59
C TYR A 44 -9.31 17.55 2.12
N PRO A 45 -8.49 16.70 2.77
CA PRO A 45 -8.57 16.42 4.21
C PRO A 45 -8.55 17.70 5.06
N THR A 46 -7.65 18.61 4.74
CA THR A 46 -7.44 19.87 5.45
C THR A 46 -8.62 20.84 5.40
N LYS A 47 -9.45 20.77 4.34
CA LYS A 47 -10.62 21.65 4.15
C LYS A 47 -11.94 20.91 4.37
N ASN A 48 -11.89 19.60 4.62
CA ASN A 48 -13.05 18.73 4.72
C ASN A 48 -14.02 18.90 3.53
N LYS A 49 -13.46 18.88 2.31
CA LYS A 49 -14.19 19.08 1.05
C LYS A 49 -13.93 17.94 0.08
N ILE A 50 -14.93 17.65 -0.73
CA ILE A 50 -14.89 16.65 -1.78
C ILE A 50 -15.20 17.34 -3.10
N GLN A 51 -14.52 16.93 -4.16
CA GLN A 51 -14.79 17.38 -5.51
C GLN A 51 -15.01 16.19 -6.42
N TYR A 52 -16.09 16.25 -7.21
CA TYR A 52 -16.41 15.27 -8.23
C TYR A 52 -17.00 15.97 -9.46
N LYS A 53 -16.43 15.72 -10.64
CA LYS A 53 -16.85 16.33 -11.93
C LYS A 53 -17.00 17.87 -11.86
N GLY A 54 -16.12 18.54 -11.12
CA GLY A 54 -16.12 20.01 -10.96
C GLY A 54 -17.04 20.53 -9.86
N THR A 55 -17.93 19.71 -9.31
CA THR A 55 -18.76 20.09 -8.17
C THR A 55 -17.97 19.89 -6.87
N VAL A 56 -17.85 20.94 -6.07
CA VAL A 56 -17.21 20.90 -4.75
C VAL A 56 -18.27 20.92 -3.66
N THR A 57 -18.30 19.88 -2.84
CA THR A 57 -19.21 19.74 -1.70
C THR A 57 -18.44 19.70 -0.39
N ALA A 58 -19.07 20.18 0.68
CA ALA A 58 -18.56 19.94 2.02
C ALA A 58 -18.77 18.46 2.37
N GLY A 59 -17.76 17.83 2.97
CA GLY A 59 -17.85 16.42 3.30
C GLY A 59 -16.53 15.84 3.77
N GLY A 60 -16.63 15.00 4.79
CA GLY A 60 -15.51 14.21 5.31
C GLY A 60 -15.46 12.82 4.72
N LEU A 61 -14.66 11.97 5.36
CA LEU A 61 -14.33 10.65 4.84
C LEU A 61 -15.56 9.77 4.57
N ASN A 62 -16.59 9.83 5.43
CA ASN A 62 -17.83 9.07 5.24
C ASN A 62 -18.55 9.45 3.94
N ASN A 63 -18.47 10.72 3.55
CA ASN A 63 -19.06 11.18 2.28
C ASN A 63 -18.21 10.71 1.10
N VAL A 64 -16.88 10.66 1.24
CA VAL A 64 -16.01 10.05 0.23
C VAL A 64 -16.37 8.59 0.04
N LYS A 65 -16.53 7.84 1.13
CA LYS A 65 -16.93 6.43 1.11
C LYS A 65 -18.27 6.24 0.39
N ASN A 66 -19.31 6.93 0.84
CA ASN A 66 -20.66 6.79 0.25
C ASN A 66 -20.68 7.16 -1.24
N LEU A 67 -19.91 8.19 -1.63
CA LEU A 67 -19.79 8.60 -3.02
C LEU A 67 -19.05 7.53 -3.85
N VAL A 68 -17.93 7.01 -3.35
CA VAL A 68 -17.15 5.97 -4.03
C VAL A 68 -17.95 4.67 -4.16
N ASP A 69 -18.69 4.28 -3.12
CA ASP A 69 -19.61 3.13 -3.12
C ASP A 69 -20.71 3.30 -4.18
N SER A 70 -21.31 4.50 -4.28
CA SER A 70 -22.33 4.82 -5.27
C SER A 70 -21.81 4.85 -6.71
N LEU A 71 -20.58 5.35 -6.92
CA LEU A 71 -19.97 5.45 -8.25
C LEU A 71 -19.34 4.13 -8.72
N GLY A 72 -19.06 3.21 -7.78
CA GLY A 72 -18.39 1.95 -8.00
C GLY A 72 -16.88 2.12 -8.22
N LEU A 73 -16.06 1.45 -7.42
CA LEU A 73 -14.59 1.45 -7.57
C LEU A 73 -14.17 0.93 -8.96
N SER A 74 -13.32 1.67 -9.68
CA SER A 74 -12.73 1.15 -10.92
C SER A 74 -11.52 0.31 -10.59
N GLY A 75 -11.67 -1.00 -10.73
CA GLY A 75 -10.62 -1.96 -10.44
C GLY A 75 -10.95 -2.77 -9.20
N GLU A 76 -10.73 -4.07 -9.31
CA GLU A 76 -10.59 -4.97 -8.16
C GLU A 76 -9.68 -4.34 -7.12
N ILE A 77 -9.81 -4.78 -5.87
CA ILE A 77 -8.95 -4.47 -4.74
C ILE A 77 -7.55 -5.02 -5.07
N ALA A 78 -6.85 -4.41 -6.02
CA ALA A 78 -5.50 -4.75 -6.36
C ALA A 78 -4.64 -4.14 -5.25
N PRO A 79 -3.96 -4.96 -4.43
CA PRO A 79 -3.01 -4.44 -3.47
C PRO A 79 -2.00 -3.60 -4.22
N GLN A 80 -1.67 -2.43 -3.67
CA GLN A 80 -0.77 -1.48 -4.31
C GLN A 80 0.49 -2.22 -4.79
N LYS A 81 0.82 -2.05 -6.07
CA LYS A 81 2.17 -2.32 -6.56
C LYS A 81 3.00 -1.15 -6.05
N ASN A 82 3.64 -1.36 -4.90
CA ASN A 82 4.37 -0.33 -4.16
C ASN A 82 5.38 0.36 -5.07
N LYS A 83 5.66 1.65 -4.81
CA LYS A 83 6.72 2.36 -5.53
C LYS A 83 8.03 1.57 -5.38
N PRO A 84 8.94 1.59 -6.38
CA PRO A 84 10.19 0.82 -6.32
C PRO A 84 11.01 1.05 -5.04
N ASP A 85 10.84 2.22 -4.41
CA ASP A 85 11.58 2.66 -3.23
C ASP A 85 10.83 2.45 -1.90
N GLU A 86 9.62 1.89 -1.92
CA GLU A 86 8.77 1.72 -0.74
C GLU A 86 8.81 0.27 -0.23
N ILE A 87 9.38 0.07 0.97
CA ILE A 87 9.47 -1.25 1.60
C ILE A 87 8.09 -1.69 2.08
N THR A 88 7.69 -2.88 1.66
CA THR A 88 6.42 -3.49 2.01
C THR A 88 6.55 -4.43 3.20
N LEU A 89 5.43 -4.76 3.83
CA LEU A 89 5.39 -5.81 4.85
C LEU A 89 5.82 -7.18 4.29
N ARG A 90 5.56 -7.44 3.00
CA ARG A 90 6.02 -8.64 2.30
C ARG A 90 7.55 -8.64 2.19
N ASP A 91 8.15 -7.51 1.85
CA ASP A 91 9.61 -7.37 1.76
C ASP A 91 10.28 -7.54 3.14
N TYR A 92 9.64 -7.03 4.20
CA TYR A 92 10.10 -7.25 5.57
C TYR A 92 10.10 -8.75 5.94
N PHE A 93 9.03 -9.48 5.63
CA PHE A 93 8.98 -10.93 5.86
C PHE A 93 9.99 -11.68 5.00
N ALA A 94 10.14 -11.31 3.73
CA ALA A 94 11.14 -11.91 2.84
C ALA A 94 12.57 -11.67 3.36
N ALA A 95 12.89 -10.45 3.80
CA ALA A 95 14.19 -10.13 4.38
C ALA A 95 14.47 -10.93 5.67
N ARG A 96 13.46 -11.12 6.52
CA ARG A 96 13.57 -11.97 7.72
C ARG A 96 13.79 -13.44 7.37
N ALA A 97 13.08 -13.95 6.36
CA ALA A 97 13.24 -15.32 5.87
C ALA A 97 14.65 -15.54 5.28
N MET A 98 15.12 -14.63 4.43
CA MET A 98 16.50 -14.64 3.91
C MET A 98 17.51 -14.64 5.05
N GLY A 99 17.37 -13.74 6.02
CA GLY A 99 18.26 -13.64 7.17
C GLY A 99 18.28 -14.90 8.04
N ALA A 100 17.18 -15.66 8.10
CA ALA A 100 17.12 -16.95 8.80
C ALA A 100 17.74 -18.10 7.97
N GLY A 101 17.54 -18.10 6.65
CA GLY A 101 18.13 -19.07 5.73
C GLY A 101 19.65 -18.95 5.62
N ILE A 102 20.16 -17.72 5.52
CA ILE A 102 21.60 -17.43 5.39
C ILE A 102 22.38 -17.85 6.66
N ARG A 103 21.78 -17.79 7.86
CA ARG A 103 22.44 -18.21 9.12
C ARG A 103 22.78 -19.71 9.18
N ARG A 104 22.31 -20.54 8.24
CA ARG A 104 22.67 -21.95 8.15
C ARG A 104 23.85 -22.25 7.22
N TYR A 105 24.40 -21.24 6.55
CA TYR A 105 25.53 -21.39 5.65
C TYR A 105 26.72 -20.58 6.18
N ASP A 106 27.83 -21.26 6.43
CA ASP A 106 29.05 -20.80 7.12
C ASP A 106 29.86 -19.71 6.38
N GLY A 107 29.23 -18.93 5.49
CA GLY A 107 29.91 -17.87 4.74
C GLY A 107 30.88 -18.40 3.67
N SER A 108 30.99 -19.71 3.45
CA SER A 108 31.79 -20.27 2.36
C SER A 108 31.01 -20.24 1.03
N LYS A 109 30.83 -19.02 0.51
CA LYS A 109 30.55 -18.69 -0.90
C LYS A 109 29.30 -19.35 -1.52
N PHE A 110 28.29 -18.55 -1.87
CA PHE A 110 27.55 -18.83 -3.10
C PHE A 110 28.59 -18.94 -4.20
N GLY A 111 28.85 -20.15 -4.69
CA GLY A 111 30.07 -20.53 -5.41
C GLY A 111 30.31 -19.79 -6.73
N GLY A 112 29.42 -18.87 -7.13
CA GLY A 112 29.45 -18.15 -8.41
C GLY A 112 29.80 -16.67 -8.36
N GLY A 113 30.15 -16.09 -7.20
CA GLY A 113 30.39 -14.63 -7.10
C GLY A 113 29.10 -13.82 -7.25
N GLN A 114 29.17 -12.52 -7.56
CA GLN A 114 28.01 -11.60 -7.59
C GLN A 114 26.87 -12.01 -8.55
N ASN A 115 27.14 -12.91 -9.50
CA ASN A 115 26.18 -13.40 -10.49
C ASN A 115 25.73 -14.85 -10.21
N ALA A 116 25.95 -15.35 -8.99
CA ALA A 116 25.51 -16.69 -8.63
C ALA A 116 23.97 -16.82 -8.73
N PRO A 117 23.44 -17.85 -9.42
CA PRO A 117 21.99 -18.05 -9.58
C PRO A 117 21.29 -18.28 -8.23
N ASP A 118 22.05 -18.70 -7.22
CA ASP A 118 21.56 -18.93 -5.87
C ASP A 118 20.95 -17.68 -5.23
N TYR A 119 21.41 -16.48 -5.61
CA TYR A 119 20.84 -15.23 -5.09
C TYR A 119 19.40 -15.02 -5.56
N GLU A 120 19.11 -15.32 -6.83
CA GLU A 120 17.75 -15.25 -7.37
C GLU A 120 16.87 -16.30 -6.69
N TYR A 121 17.37 -17.53 -6.60
CA TYR A 121 16.65 -18.64 -5.97
C TYR A 121 16.26 -18.32 -4.52
N LEU A 122 17.19 -17.80 -3.72
CA LEU A 122 16.94 -17.42 -2.33
C LEU A 122 15.97 -16.26 -2.18
N ALA A 123 16.06 -15.27 -3.06
CA ALA A 123 15.11 -14.17 -3.07
C ALA A 123 13.71 -14.70 -3.33
N VAL A 124 13.54 -15.55 -4.35
CA VAL A 124 12.25 -16.15 -4.73
C VAL A 124 11.67 -17.00 -3.58
N GLU A 125 12.45 -17.92 -3.00
CA GLU A 125 12.00 -18.74 -1.87
C GLU A 125 11.56 -17.88 -0.67
N SER A 126 12.30 -16.83 -0.37
CA SER A 126 11.99 -15.95 0.75
C SER A 126 10.69 -15.17 0.53
N TYR A 127 10.40 -14.79 -0.71
CA TYR A 127 9.11 -14.20 -1.07
C TYR A 127 7.95 -15.20 -0.98
N HIS A 128 8.17 -16.48 -1.30
CA HIS A 128 7.15 -17.52 -1.08
C HIS A 128 6.82 -17.71 0.41
N ILE A 129 7.85 -17.69 1.28
CA ILE A 129 7.65 -17.72 2.73
C ILE A 129 6.87 -16.48 3.19
N ALA A 130 7.23 -15.30 2.70
CA ALA A 130 6.51 -14.05 3.01
C ALA A 130 5.02 -14.12 2.60
N ASP A 131 4.73 -14.67 1.43
CA ASP A 131 3.34 -14.85 0.94
C ASP A 131 2.56 -15.82 1.84
N ALA A 132 3.19 -16.90 2.29
CA ALA A 132 2.58 -17.84 3.23
C ALA A 132 2.27 -17.19 4.59
N MET A 133 3.19 -16.36 5.11
CA MET A 133 2.98 -15.61 6.36
C MET A 133 1.84 -14.59 6.25
N MET A 134 1.77 -13.87 5.13
CA MET A 134 0.67 -12.94 4.85
C MET A 134 -0.68 -13.67 4.81
N LYS A 135 -0.74 -14.84 4.16
CA LYS A 135 -1.95 -15.67 4.09
C LYS A 135 -2.37 -16.19 5.46
N ALA A 136 -1.43 -16.66 6.28
CA ALA A 136 -1.72 -17.12 7.64
C ALA A 136 -2.40 -16.02 8.48
N ARG A 137 -1.90 -14.78 8.39
CA ARG A 137 -2.49 -13.63 9.11
C ARG A 137 -3.90 -13.29 8.67
N GLN A 138 -4.21 -13.42 7.39
CA GLN A 138 -5.58 -13.21 6.89
C GLN A 138 -6.55 -14.27 7.44
N ASN A 139 -6.06 -15.50 7.67
CA ASN A 139 -6.87 -16.58 8.22
C ASN A 139 -7.06 -16.46 9.75
N ASP A 140 -6.08 -15.93 10.49
CA ASP A 140 -6.18 -15.67 11.94
C ASP A 140 -7.13 -14.50 12.29
N SER A 141 -7.57 -13.73 11.29
CA SER A 141 -8.50 -12.60 11.47
C SER A 141 -9.98 -13.01 11.31
N ARG A 142 -10.28 -14.32 11.35
CA ARG A 142 -11.64 -14.91 11.32
C ARG A 142 -11.96 -15.56 12.65
#